data_AF-A0A402AQT3-F1
#
_entry.id   AF-A0A402AQT3-F1
#
_cell.length_a   1.000
_cell.length_b   1.000
_cell.length_c   1.000
_cell.angle_alpha   90.00
_cell.angle_beta   90.00
_cell.angle_gamma   90.00
#
_symmetry.space_group_name_H-M   'P 1'
#
loop_
_entity.id
_entity.type
_entity.pdbx_description
1 polymer ?
#
loop_
_entity_poly.entity_id
_entity_poly.type
_entity_poly.pdbx_seq_one_letter_code
_entity_poly.pdbx_strand_id
1 'polypeptide(L)'
;MLDALDPVPAFVVGRHWNFLAWNTTAKHVFLLSRPVPPYDYNAVWRMFADPMSHHLYSPPWEQVAQKVLAEFRADSARYADEEWFKRLIADLQHVSPEFRAWWPAMMYAAEPMEEKTYSILWWDA
;
A
#
# COMPACT_ATOMS: atom_id res chain seq x y z
N MET A 1 -17.31 7.35 -13.81
CA MET A 1 -16.74 7.20 -12.44
C MET A 1 -16.26 5.75 -12.32
N LEU A 2 -15.27 5.43 -11.47
CA LEU A 2 -14.40 4.23 -11.50
C LEU A 2 -14.89 2.93 -12.19
N ASP A 3 -16.15 2.54 -12.04
CA ASP A 3 -16.76 1.37 -12.74
C ASP A 3 -16.63 1.43 -14.28
N ALA A 4 -16.50 2.63 -14.86
CA ALA A 4 -16.23 2.79 -16.29
C ALA A 4 -14.89 2.17 -16.75
N LEU A 5 -14.01 1.83 -15.81
CA LEU A 5 -12.71 1.20 -16.06
C LEU A 5 -12.76 -0.32 -15.95
N ASP A 6 -13.90 -0.93 -15.61
CA ASP A 6 -14.04 -2.39 -15.62
C ASP A 6 -13.76 -2.94 -17.05
N PRO A 7 -13.05 -4.09 -17.17
CA PRO A 7 -12.61 -5.00 -16.11
C PRO A 7 -11.21 -4.71 -15.56
N VAL A 8 -10.68 -3.49 -15.71
CA VAL A 8 -9.38 -3.11 -15.16
C VAL A 8 -9.54 -2.70 -13.69
N PRO A 9 -8.78 -3.28 -12.73
CA PRO A 9 -8.88 -2.90 -11.33
C PRO A 9 -8.51 -1.42 -11.12
N ALA A 10 -9.40 -0.64 -10.50
CA ALA A 10 -9.16 0.78 -10.19
C ALA A 10 -9.63 1.15 -8.78
N PHE A 11 -8.83 1.95 -8.08
CA PHE A 11 -9.14 2.45 -6.74
C PHE A 11 -8.50 3.81 -6.47
N VAL A 12 -8.98 4.49 -5.44
CA VAL A 12 -8.46 5.78 -4.96
C VAL A 12 -7.90 5.58 -3.56
N VAL A 13 -6.68 6.08 -3.32
CA VAL A 13 -6.01 6.06 -2.03
C VAL A 13 -5.89 7.48 -1.50
N GLY A 14 -6.29 7.69 -0.25
CA GLY A 14 -6.18 8.98 0.44
C GLY A 14 -4.79 9.25 0.99
N ARG A 15 -4.58 10.45 1.55
CA ARG A 15 -3.30 10.87 2.14
C ARG A 15 -2.73 9.92 3.21
N HIS A 16 -3.61 9.30 4.00
CA HIS A 16 -3.26 8.33 5.03
C HIS A 16 -3.28 6.89 4.48
N TRP A 17 -3.10 6.70 3.18
CA TRP A 17 -3.06 5.39 2.54
C TRP A 17 -4.32 4.53 2.72
N ASN A 18 -5.46 5.14 3.07
CA ASN A 18 -6.74 4.45 3.14
C ASN A 18 -7.38 4.39 1.76
N PHE A 19 -7.92 3.23 1.38
CA PHE A 19 -8.78 3.12 0.21
C PHE A 19 -10.06 3.95 0.41
N LEU A 20 -10.30 4.93 -0.46
CA LEU A 20 -11.45 5.84 -0.39
C LEU A 20 -12.58 5.43 -1.34
N ALA A 21 -12.23 4.81 -2.46
CA ALA A 21 -13.17 4.31 -3.46
C ALA A 21 -12.48 3.22 -4.30
N TRP A 22 -13.27 2.31 -4.87
CA TRP A 22 -12.79 1.26 -5.78
C TRP A 22 -13.91 0.79 -6.71
N ASN A 23 -13.55 0.29 -7.89
CA ASN A 23 -14.50 -0.37 -8.78
C ASN A 23 -14.75 -1.83 -8.40
N THR A 24 -15.70 -2.47 -9.08
CA THR A 24 -16.08 -3.86 -8.84
C THR A 24 -14.90 -4.81 -9.04
N THR A 25 -14.11 -4.65 -10.11
CA THR A 25 -12.94 -5.51 -10.32
C THR A 25 -11.92 -5.39 -9.18
N ALA A 26 -11.56 -4.18 -8.75
CA ALA A 26 -10.60 -3.98 -7.65
C ALA A 26 -11.11 -4.56 -6.32
N LYS A 27 -12.42 -4.46 -6.05
CA LYS A 27 -13.04 -5.10 -4.89
C LYS A 27 -12.74 -6.60 -4.84
N HIS A 28 -12.84 -7.28 -5.98
CA HIS A 28 -12.65 -8.72 -6.07
C HIS A 28 -11.18 -9.12 -6.10
N VAL A 29 -10.36 -8.43 -6.89
CA VAL A 29 -8.92 -8.74 -7.03
C VAL A 29 -8.15 -8.50 -5.73
N PHE A 30 -8.40 -7.40 -5.04
CA PHE A 30 -7.65 -7.03 -3.82
C PHE A 30 -8.45 -7.24 -2.52
N LEU A 31 -9.63 -7.86 -2.61
CA LEU A 31 -10.54 -8.08 -1.48
C LEU A 31 -10.84 -6.80 -0.69
N LEU A 32 -10.98 -5.66 -1.38
CA LEU A 32 -11.04 -4.33 -0.74
C LEU A 32 -12.25 -4.11 0.17
N SER A 33 -13.34 -4.87 -0.02
CA SER A 33 -14.50 -4.77 0.87
C SER A 33 -14.29 -5.41 2.25
N ARG A 34 -13.27 -6.25 2.42
CA ARG A 34 -12.97 -6.91 3.69
C ARG A 34 -12.10 -5.99 4.56
N PRO A 35 -12.54 -5.53 5.74
CA PRO A 35 -11.66 -4.77 6.62
C PRO A 35 -10.55 -5.65 7.20
N VAL A 36 -9.37 -5.05 7.43
CA VAL A 36 -8.24 -5.68 8.12
C VAL A 36 -7.90 -4.84 9.36
N PRO A 37 -8.46 -5.18 10.54
CA PRO A 37 -8.19 -4.45 11.77
C PRO A 37 -6.69 -4.43 12.13
N PRO A 38 -6.23 -3.40 12.88
CA PRO A 38 -7.01 -2.29 13.42
C PRO A 38 -7.11 -1.08 12.47
N TYR A 39 -6.51 -1.16 11.27
CA TYR A 39 -6.48 -0.04 10.30
C TYR A 39 -7.45 -0.23 9.10
N ASP A 40 -8.30 -1.25 9.15
CA ASP A 40 -9.38 -1.61 8.22
C ASP A 40 -9.02 -1.55 6.72
N TYR A 41 -9.15 -0.38 6.12
CA TYR A 41 -8.96 -0.14 4.68
C TYR A 41 -7.63 0.53 4.35
N ASN A 42 -6.68 0.51 5.28
CA ASN A 42 -5.32 0.99 5.02
C ASN A 42 -4.54 0.04 4.10
N ALA A 43 -4.04 0.57 2.99
CA ALA A 43 -3.35 -0.20 1.96
C ALA A 43 -2.00 -0.76 2.43
N VAL A 44 -1.24 0.02 3.23
CA VAL A 44 0.07 -0.41 3.74
C VAL A 44 -0.11 -1.45 4.84
N TRP A 45 -1.05 -1.23 5.77
CA TRP A 45 -1.43 -2.22 6.77
C TRP A 45 -1.83 -3.54 6.11
N ARG A 46 -2.71 -3.48 5.10
CA ARG A 46 -3.08 -4.68 4.35
C ARG A 46 -1.87 -5.37 3.73
N MET A 47 -1.02 -4.64 3.02
CA MET A 47 0.14 -5.21 2.33
C MET A 47 1.03 -6.05 3.27
N PHE A 48 1.23 -5.60 4.50
CA PHE A 48 2.20 -6.18 5.44
C PHE A 48 1.60 -6.98 6.62
N ALA A 49 0.34 -6.75 6.97
CA ALA A 49 -0.30 -7.38 8.14
C ALA A 49 -1.47 -8.31 7.78
N ASP A 50 -1.94 -8.29 6.53
CA ASP A 50 -2.96 -9.23 6.06
C ASP A 50 -2.31 -10.53 5.55
N PRO A 51 -2.59 -11.70 6.16
CA PRO A 51 -2.05 -12.98 5.70
C PRO A 51 -2.42 -13.31 4.25
N MET A 52 -3.50 -12.73 3.71
CA MET A 52 -3.91 -12.95 2.33
C MET A 52 -3.04 -12.21 1.31
N SER A 53 -2.31 -11.17 1.72
CA SER A 53 -1.53 -10.34 0.79
C SER A 53 -0.50 -11.14 0.00
N HIS A 54 0.20 -12.08 0.62
CA HIS A 54 1.17 -12.94 -0.08
C HIS A 54 0.54 -13.78 -1.22
N HIS A 55 -0.76 -14.06 -1.14
CA HIS A 55 -1.48 -14.82 -2.17
C HIS A 55 -2.15 -13.96 -3.23
N LEU A 56 -2.40 -12.68 -2.94
CA LEU A 56 -3.13 -11.76 -3.82
C LEU A 56 -2.23 -11.09 -4.87
N TYR A 57 -0.92 -10.99 -4.61
CA TYR A 57 0.03 -10.30 -5.50
C TYR A 57 0.94 -11.33 -6.23
N SER A 58 0.93 -11.31 -7.57
CA SER A 58 1.63 -12.26 -8.47
C SER A 58 2.11 -11.52 -9.74
N PRO A 59 3.22 -10.78 -9.72
CA PRO A 59 4.58 -11.30 -9.50
C PRO A 59 4.96 -11.27 -8.00
N PRO A 60 6.11 -11.83 -7.54
CA PRO A 60 6.28 -12.18 -6.13
C PRO A 60 6.00 -10.97 -5.23
N TRP A 61 5.12 -11.18 -4.25
CA TRP A 61 4.58 -10.18 -3.33
C TRP A 61 5.64 -9.20 -2.83
N GLU A 62 6.85 -9.68 -2.56
CA GLU A 62 7.99 -8.89 -2.09
C GLU A 62 8.29 -7.70 -3.00
N GLN A 63 8.23 -7.86 -4.32
CA GLN A 63 8.51 -6.78 -5.26
C GLN A 63 7.44 -5.68 -5.18
N VAL A 64 6.17 -6.08 -5.04
CA VAL A 64 5.06 -5.13 -4.90
C VAL A 64 5.13 -4.45 -3.55
N ALA A 65 5.38 -5.21 -2.48
CA ALA A 65 5.49 -4.72 -1.12
C ALA A 65 6.65 -3.72 -0.97
N GLN A 66 7.81 -3.99 -1.57
CA GLN A 66 8.95 -3.07 -1.55
C GLN A 66 8.66 -1.77 -2.30
N LYS A 67 7.97 -1.81 -3.45
CA LYS A 67 7.53 -0.59 -4.15
C LYS A 67 6.57 0.23 -3.29
N VAL A 68 5.54 -0.40 -2.72
CA VAL A 68 4.60 0.25 -1.81
C VAL A 68 5.32 0.85 -0.60
N LEU A 69 6.30 0.14 -0.04
CA LEU A 69 7.09 0.63 1.09
C LEU A 69 7.91 1.87 0.76
N ALA A 70 8.56 1.89 -0.41
CA ALA A 70 9.34 3.04 -0.86
C ALA A 70 8.45 4.29 -1.04
N GLU A 71 7.28 4.12 -1.66
CA GLU A 71 6.30 5.20 -1.82
C GLU A 71 5.76 5.70 -0.47
N PHE A 72 5.37 4.78 0.41
CA PHE A 72 4.89 5.12 1.75
C PHE A 72 5.96 5.87 2.56
N ARG A 73 7.23 5.47 2.44
CA ARG A 73 8.35 6.16 3.08
C ARG A 73 8.46 7.60 2.60
N ALA A 74 8.48 7.82 1.29
CA ALA A 74 8.59 9.15 0.71
C ALA A 74 7.44 10.07 1.16
N ASP A 75 6.22 9.54 1.22
CA ASP A 75 5.06 10.30 1.70
C ASP A 75 5.10 10.55 3.21
N SER A 76 5.43 9.53 4.01
CA SER A 76 5.52 9.67 5.48
C SER A 76 6.60 10.66 5.92
N ALA A 77 7.68 10.82 5.14
CA ALA A 77 8.73 11.80 5.44
C ALA A 77 8.22 13.25 5.38
N ARG A 78 7.21 13.53 4.54
CA ARG A 78 6.57 14.85 4.45
C ARG A 78 5.66 15.16 5.66
N TYR A 79 5.23 14.11 6.36
CA TYR A 79 4.30 14.17 7.48
C TYR A 79 4.88 13.51 8.73
N ALA A 80 6.21 13.55 8.89
CA ALA A 80 6.93 12.79 9.91
C ALA A 80 6.50 13.13 11.35
N ASP A 81 6.00 14.35 11.57
CA ASP A 81 5.51 14.80 12.87
C ASP A 81 4.08 14.33 13.19
N GLU A 82 3.34 13.80 12.21
CA GLU A 82 1.97 13.32 12.44
C GLU A 82 1.96 11.99 13.21
N GLU A 83 1.32 12.01 14.38
CA GLU A 83 1.19 10.85 15.27
C GLU A 83 0.54 9.63 14.59
N TRP A 84 -0.30 9.85 13.58
CA TRP A 84 -0.94 8.77 12.85
C TRP A 84 0.09 7.90 12.09
N PHE A 85 1.04 8.52 11.38
CA PHE A 85 2.09 7.78 10.65
C PHE A 85 3.02 7.06 11.63
N LYS A 86 3.40 7.72 12.73
CA LYS A 86 4.27 7.11 13.76
C LYS A 86 3.65 5.84 14.34
N ARG A 87 2.35 5.86 14.66
CA ARG A 87 1.62 4.70 15.17
C ARG A 87 1.55 3.57 14.16
N LEU A 88 1.17 3.87 12.91
CA LEU A 88 1.11 2.86 11.86
C LEU A 88 2.48 2.20 11.63
N ILE A 89 3.55 2.99 11.56
CA ILE A 89 4.92 2.48 11.40
C ILE A 89 5.32 1.58 12.58
N ALA A 90 5.04 2.00 13.81
CA ALA A 90 5.36 1.21 15.01
C ALA A 90 4.61 -0.12 15.03
N ASP A 91 3.31 -0.12 14.70
CA ASP A 91 2.50 -1.33 14.66
C ASP A 91 2.95 -2.27 13.53
N LEU A 92 3.25 -1.73 12.35
CA LEU A 92 3.78 -2.51 11.22
C LEU A 92 5.14 -3.14 11.54
N GLN A 93 6.02 -2.38 12.19
CA GLN A 93 7.28 -2.93 12.70
C GLN A 93 7.04 -4.02 13.72
N HIS A 94 5.96 -3.99 14.50
CA HIS A 94 5.65 -5.04 15.47
C HIS A 94 5.11 -6.31 14.81
N VAL A 95 4.22 -6.20 13.82
CA VAL A 95 3.50 -7.36 13.26
C VAL A 95 4.14 -7.99 12.02
N SER A 96 4.92 -7.24 11.24
CA SER A 96 5.51 -7.73 9.99
C SER A 96 7.03 -7.87 10.09
N PRO A 97 7.57 -9.09 10.02
CA PRO A 97 9.02 -9.33 9.93
C PRO A 97 9.67 -8.61 8.74
N GLU A 98 9.01 -8.60 7.59
CA GLU A 98 9.50 -8.00 6.35
C GLU A 98 9.53 -6.49 6.45
N PHE A 99 8.45 -5.86 6.95
CA PHE A 99 8.43 -4.42 7.19
C PHE A 99 9.53 -4.01 8.17
N ARG A 100 9.71 -4.77 9.26
CA ARG A 100 10.76 -4.54 10.26
C ARG A 100 12.16 -4.63 9.65
N ALA A 101 12.38 -5.55 8.70
CA ALA A 101 13.66 -5.72 8.04
C ALA A 101 13.93 -4.63 6.99
N TRP A 102 12.93 -4.24 6.19
CA TRP A 102 13.12 -3.36 5.05
C TRP A 102 13.03 -1.87 5.40
N TRP A 103 12.22 -1.51 6.40
CA TRP A 103 12.02 -0.11 6.79
C TRP A 103 13.32 0.62 7.19
N PRO A 104 14.24 0.04 7.99
CA PRO A 104 15.51 0.69 8.29
C PRO A 104 16.45 0.77 7.07
N ALA A 105 16.49 -0.27 6.24
CA ALA A 105 17.41 -0.41 5.12
C ALA A 105 17.19 0.63 4.01
N MET A 106 15.93 1.05 3.79
CA MET A 106 15.58 2.07 2.80
C MET A 106 16.07 3.49 3.15
N MET A 107 16.68 3.70 4.33
CA MET A 107 17.30 4.98 4.69
C MET A 107 18.52 5.34 3.82
N TYR A 108 19.08 4.36 3.11
CA TYR A 108 20.30 4.52 2.33
C TYR A 108 20.07 4.70 0.81
N ALA A 109 18.82 4.68 0.31
CA ALA A 109 18.57 4.49 -1.14
C ALA A 109 17.40 5.31 -1.74
N ALA A 110 17.14 6.54 -1.29
CA ALA A 110 16.06 7.34 -1.87
C ALA A 110 16.56 8.33 -2.95
N GLU A 111 16.41 7.98 -4.22
CA GLU A 111 16.31 8.95 -5.33
C GLU A 111 14.86 9.46 -5.40
N PRO A 112 14.61 10.79 -5.49
CA PRO A 112 13.26 11.33 -5.57
C PRO A 112 12.68 11.15 -6.98
N MET A 113 11.44 10.64 -7.09
CA MET A 113 10.72 10.55 -8.35
C MET A 113 9.58 11.59 -8.39
N GLU A 114 9.66 12.50 -9.35
CA GLU A 114 8.69 13.57 -9.59
C GLU A 114 7.42 13.06 -10.31
N GLU A 115 6.29 13.69 -9.95
CA GLU A 115 4.93 13.61 -10.53
C GLU A 115 4.26 12.24 -10.70
N LYS A 116 3.30 11.93 -9.80
CA LYS A 116 2.35 10.81 -9.98
C LYS A 116 1.05 11.28 -10.65
N THR A 117 0.92 11.03 -11.94
CA THR A 117 -0.40 10.76 -12.53
C THR A 117 -0.74 9.30 -12.20
N TYR A 118 -1.73 9.09 -11.33
CA TYR A 118 -2.21 7.75 -10.96
C TYR A 118 -2.98 7.12 -12.12
N SER A 119 -2.25 6.62 -13.12
CA SER A 119 -2.79 5.75 -14.16
C SER A 119 -2.42 4.31 -13.84
N ILE A 120 -3.42 3.61 -13.29
CA ILE A 120 -3.70 2.17 -13.40
C ILE A 120 -2.74 1.42 -14.33
N LEU A 121 -1.56 1.00 -13.85
CA LEU A 121 -0.67 0.07 -14.54
C LEU A 121 0.25 -0.59 -13.51
N TRP A 122 -0.22 -1.63 -12.80
CA TRP A 122 0.68 -2.55 -12.09
C TRP A 122 0.14 -3.99 -12.11
N TRP A 123 -0.14 -4.51 -13.31
CA TRP A 123 -0.26 -5.94 -13.61
C TRP A 123 0.01 -6.15 -15.11
N ASP A 124 1.24 -5.91 -15.56
CA ASP A 124 1.79 -6.45 -16.81
C ASP A 124 3.30 -6.22 -16.82
N ALA A 125 4.05 -7.26 -16.42
CA ALA A 125 5.40 -7.60 -16.88
C ALA A 125 5.77 -8.98 -16.31
#